data_AF-A0AAW2XVZ1-F1
#
_entry.id   AF-A0AAW2XVZ1-F1
#
_cell.length_a   1.000
_cell.length_b   1.000
_cell.length_c   1.000
_cell.angle_alpha   90.00
_cell.angle_beta   90.00
_cell.angle_gamma   90.00
#
_symmetry.space_group_name_H-M   'P 1'
#
loop_
_entity.id
_entity.type
_entity.pdbx_description
1 polymer ?
#
loop_
_entity_poly.entity_id
_entity_poly.type
_entity_poly.pdbx_seq_one_letter_code
_entity_poly.pdbx_strand_id
1 'polypeptide(L)'
;MDLKAKGIRFRPSSKFLKDIRFESYYLHGQLQLPTCHITEDFKHKCSNMIAFEFSPGIYTDFGVTSYVNFMKSLIQSPDDVKELREKGIFTTTLSNKEVVQMFEEMDTYGLEKRDAFLEVKMRIEKHCSNKAKTWMAELLHTYFGALGPLLLCLQLSWLSVSLLFRATTQYVERINHRVKCNLHLCSVKNEPL
;
A
#
# COMPACT_ATOMS: atom_id res chain seq x y z
N MET A 1 -4.03 -8.09 -8.95
CA MET A 1 -3.30 -7.21 -7.99
C MET A 1 -2.33 -6.39 -8.80
N ASP A 2 -2.33 -5.07 -8.71
CA ASP A 2 -1.29 -4.25 -9.36
C ASP A 2 0.03 -4.38 -8.57
N LEU A 3 0.90 -5.30 -9.01
CA LEU A 3 2.18 -5.59 -8.36
C LEU A 3 3.18 -4.45 -8.54
N LYS A 4 3.08 -3.70 -9.63
CA LYS A 4 3.94 -2.56 -9.93
C LYS A 4 3.66 -1.41 -8.97
N ALA A 5 2.38 -1.11 -8.71
CA ALA A 5 1.98 -0.13 -7.70
C ALA A 5 2.48 -0.49 -6.29
N LYS A 6 2.69 -1.79 -6.03
CA LYS A 6 3.26 -2.28 -4.75
C LYS A 6 4.79 -2.34 -4.74
N GLY A 7 5.45 -1.78 -5.76
CA GLY A 7 6.90 -1.72 -5.84
C GLY A 7 7.56 -3.06 -6.19
N ILE A 8 6.81 -4.01 -6.77
CA ILE A 8 7.36 -5.29 -7.22
C ILE A 8 7.74 -5.17 -8.70
N ARG A 9 8.96 -5.59 -9.03
CA ARG A 9 9.51 -5.56 -10.39
C ARG A 9 9.67 -6.97 -10.93
N PHE A 10 9.26 -7.20 -12.18
CA PHE A 10 9.47 -8.48 -12.84
C PHE A 10 10.90 -8.62 -13.39
N ARG A 11 11.44 -9.83 -13.33
CA ARG A 11 12.72 -10.21 -13.93
C ARG A 11 12.57 -11.57 -14.64
N PRO A 12 13.12 -11.76 -15.84
CA PRO A 12 13.18 -13.09 -16.44
C PRO A 12 14.13 -14.01 -15.63
N SER A 13 13.76 -15.29 -15.53
CA SER A 13 14.57 -16.37 -14.94
C SER A 13 15.03 -17.36 -16.03
N SER A 14 14.93 -18.67 -15.79
CA SER A 14 15.21 -19.73 -16.76
C SER A 14 14.01 -20.06 -17.65
N LYS A 15 14.09 -21.13 -18.44
CA LYS A 15 12.94 -21.66 -19.22
C LYS A 15 12.10 -22.69 -18.45
N PHE A 16 12.48 -23.00 -17.21
CA PHE A 16 11.80 -24.01 -16.41
C PHE A 16 10.62 -23.41 -15.65
N LEU A 17 9.40 -23.96 -15.84
CA LEU A 17 8.17 -23.42 -15.23
C LEU A 17 8.22 -23.32 -13.70
N LYS A 18 9.05 -24.13 -13.05
CA LYS A 18 9.24 -24.15 -11.59
C LYS A 18 10.16 -23.06 -11.06
N ASP A 19 10.88 -22.35 -11.92
CA ASP A 19 11.85 -21.33 -11.53
C ASP A 19 11.19 -19.96 -11.31
N ILE A 20 10.20 -19.95 -10.40
CA ILE A 20 9.58 -18.74 -9.88
C ILE A 20 10.22 -18.43 -8.52
N ARG A 21 10.76 -17.23 -8.38
CA ARG A 21 11.38 -16.77 -7.12
C ARG A 21 10.97 -15.35 -6.81
N PHE A 22 10.75 -15.08 -5.53
CA PHE A 22 10.52 -13.72 -5.06
C PHE A 22 11.61 -13.31 -4.08
N GLU A 23 12.15 -12.12 -4.27
CA GLU A 23 13.14 -11.51 -3.39
C GLU A 23 12.62 -10.16 -2.90
N SER A 24 12.68 -9.95 -1.60
CA SER A 24 12.26 -8.70 -0.97
C SER A 24 13.48 -7.87 -0.63
N TYR A 25 13.58 -6.68 -1.22
CA TYR A 25 14.63 -5.70 -0.91
C TYR A 25 14.07 -4.56 -0.06
N TYR A 26 14.96 -3.69 0.42
CA TYR A 26 14.57 -2.56 1.26
C TYR A 26 13.62 -1.60 0.54
N LEU A 27 13.75 -1.36 -0.77
CA LEU A 27 12.92 -0.38 -1.48
C LEU A 27 11.92 -1.00 -2.48
N HIS A 28 12.08 -2.27 -2.83
CA HIS A 28 11.27 -2.91 -3.86
C HIS A 28 11.23 -4.43 -3.66
N GLY A 29 10.27 -5.09 -4.27
CA GLY A 29 10.27 -6.54 -4.46
C GLY A 29 10.78 -6.88 -5.86
N GLN A 30 11.36 -8.06 -6.02
CA GLN A 30 11.72 -8.60 -7.33
C GLN A 30 11.07 -9.97 -7.48
N LEU A 31 10.22 -10.10 -8.50
CA LEU A 31 9.58 -11.35 -8.86
C LEU A 31 10.24 -11.90 -10.14
N GLN A 32 10.98 -12.98 -9.99
CA GLN A 32 11.62 -13.71 -11.07
C GLN A 32 10.62 -14.72 -11.64
N LEU A 33 10.41 -14.68 -12.96
CA LEU A 33 9.46 -15.54 -13.67
C LEU A 33 10.15 -16.24 -14.84
N PRO A 34 9.78 -17.50 -15.12
CA PRO A 34 10.35 -18.24 -16.22
C PRO A 34 9.96 -17.64 -17.57
N THR A 35 10.90 -17.72 -18.50
CA THR A 35 10.74 -17.24 -19.87
C THR A 35 10.01 -18.27 -20.71
N CYS A 36 8.90 -17.89 -21.35
CA CYS A 36 8.13 -18.79 -22.21
C CYS A 36 7.72 -18.16 -23.54
N HIS A 37 7.45 -19.02 -24.53
CA HIS A 37 6.85 -18.61 -25.78
C HIS A 37 5.37 -19.00 -25.75
N ILE A 38 4.48 -18.00 -25.72
CA ILE A 38 3.04 -18.21 -25.56
C ILE A 38 2.41 -18.29 -26.94
N THR A 39 1.83 -19.45 -27.23
CA THR A 39 1.14 -19.79 -28.48
C THR A 39 -0.05 -20.70 -28.18
N GLU A 40 -0.90 -20.97 -29.16
CA GLU A 40 -1.96 -21.99 -29.01
C GLU A 40 -1.39 -23.38 -28.63
N ASP A 41 -0.22 -23.74 -29.14
CA ASP A 41 0.48 -24.98 -28.75
C ASP A 41 0.88 -24.99 -27.26
N PHE A 42 1.28 -23.84 -26.72
CA PHE A 42 1.53 -23.71 -25.28
C PHE A 42 0.26 -24.02 -24.47
N LYS A 43 -0.90 -23.50 -24.89
CA LYS A 43 -2.19 -23.77 -24.27
C LYS A 43 -2.47 -25.27 -24.22
N HIS A 44 -2.39 -25.94 -25.37
CA HIS A 44 -2.65 -27.38 -25.47
C HIS A 44 -1.69 -28.20 -24.60
N LYS A 45 -0.40 -27.87 -24.61
CA LYS A 45 0.61 -28.54 -23.76
C LYS A 45 0.29 -28.37 -22.28
N CYS A 46 -0.03 -27.16 -21.82
CA CYS A 46 -0.42 -26.91 -20.45
C CYS A 46 -1.68 -27.69 -20.07
N SER A 47 -2.75 -27.63 -20.87
CA SER A 47 -3.99 -28.37 -20.60
C SER A 47 -3.79 -29.88 -20.52
N ASN A 48 -3.00 -30.46 -21.44
CA ASN A 48 -2.70 -31.89 -21.41
C ASN A 48 -1.88 -32.28 -20.17
N MET A 49 -0.93 -31.44 -19.75
CA MET A 49 -0.14 -31.68 -18.54
C MET A 49 -0.94 -31.50 -17.27
N ILE A 50 -1.88 -30.56 -17.22
CA ILE A 50 -2.83 -30.44 -16.12
C ILE A 50 -3.67 -31.72 -16.05
N ALA A 51 -4.27 -32.18 -17.15
CA ALA A 51 -5.03 -33.44 -17.15
C ALA A 51 -4.20 -34.65 -16.67
N PHE A 52 -2.92 -34.70 -17.06
CA PHE A 52 -1.98 -35.70 -16.57
C PHE A 52 -1.71 -35.59 -15.05
N GLU A 53 -1.49 -34.39 -14.52
CA GLU A 53 -1.28 -34.14 -13.09
C GLU A 53 -2.47 -34.59 -12.23
N PHE A 54 -3.69 -34.54 -12.79
CA PHE A 54 -4.93 -34.97 -12.15
C PHE A 54 -5.30 -36.44 -12.39
N SER A 55 -4.51 -37.18 -13.17
CA SER A 55 -4.81 -38.58 -13.48
C SER A 55 -4.68 -39.47 -12.23
N PRO A 56 -5.61 -40.41 -11.98
CA PRO A 56 -5.55 -41.29 -10.83
C PRO A 56 -4.24 -42.10 -10.77
N GLY A 57 -3.69 -42.26 -9.57
CA GLY A 57 -2.46 -43.03 -9.34
C GLY A 57 -1.16 -42.28 -9.66
N ILE A 58 -1.23 -41.04 -10.14
CA ILE A 58 -0.05 -40.19 -10.34
C ILE A 58 0.18 -39.33 -9.09
N TYR A 59 1.41 -39.39 -8.54
CA TYR A 59 1.86 -38.46 -7.50
C TYR A 59 2.72 -37.36 -8.15
N THR A 60 2.10 -36.23 -8.46
CA THR A 60 2.80 -35.02 -8.91
C THR A 60 2.80 -33.94 -7.84
N ASP A 61 3.68 -32.95 -8.01
CA ASP A 61 3.69 -31.73 -7.22
C ASP A 61 2.77 -30.63 -7.79
N PHE A 62 1.93 -30.95 -8.78
CA PHE A 62 1.04 -30.01 -9.47
C PHE A 62 1.79 -28.78 -10.01
N GLY A 63 3.03 -28.95 -10.45
CA GLY A 63 3.90 -27.86 -10.88
C GLY A 63 3.34 -27.05 -12.05
N VAL A 64 2.75 -27.72 -13.06
CA VAL A 64 2.15 -27.05 -14.22
C VAL A 64 0.85 -26.35 -13.82
N THR A 65 -0.03 -27.04 -13.09
CA THR A 65 -1.27 -26.45 -12.57
C THR A 65 -0.99 -25.22 -11.70
N SER A 66 -0.02 -25.33 -10.78
CA SER A 66 0.39 -24.22 -9.90
C SER A 66 0.97 -23.06 -10.70
N TYR A 67 1.73 -23.33 -11.75
CA TYR A 67 2.28 -22.30 -12.64
C TYR A 67 1.17 -21.57 -13.39
N VAL A 68 0.23 -22.30 -13.98
CA VAL A 68 -0.90 -21.70 -14.71
C VAL A 68 -1.74 -20.85 -13.74
N ASN A 69 -2.04 -21.34 -12.54
CA ASN A 69 -2.74 -20.57 -11.52
C ASN A 69 -1.97 -19.32 -11.09
N PHE A 70 -0.65 -19.42 -10.94
CA PHE A 70 0.20 -18.27 -10.64
C PHE A 70 0.12 -17.23 -11.76
N MET A 71 0.25 -17.63 -13.02
CA MET A 71 0.16 -16.74 -14.17
C MET A 71 -1.25 -16.12 -14.32
N LYS A 72 -2.32 -16.88 -14.09
CA LYS A 72 -3.71 -16.35 -14.05
C LYS A 72 -3.88 -15.26 -12.98
N SER A 73 -3.18 -15.37 -11.85
CA SER A 73 -3.21 -14.32 -10.82
C SER A 73 -2.46 -13.04 -11.21
N LEU A 74 -1.49 -13.14 -12.14
CA LEU A 74 -0.73 -12.02 -12.68
C LEU A 74 -1.43 -11.36 -13.88
N ILE A 75 -2.03 -12.16 -14.76
CA ILE A 75 -2.63 -11.73 -16.03
C ILE A 75 -4.12 -11.51 -15.81
N GLN A 76 -4.50 -10.33 -15.35
CA GLN A 76 -5.92 -9.96 -15.14
C GLN A 76 -6.45 -9.04 -16.24
N SER A 77 -5.54 -8.44 -17.01
CA SER A 77 -5.86 -7.46 -18.04
C SER A 77 -4.83 -7.48 -19.19
N PRO A 78 -5.17 -6.92 -20.36
CA PRO A 78 -4.21 -6.77 -21.46
C PRO A 78 -2.99 -5.91 -21.12
N ASP A 79 -3.10 -5.02 -20.12
CA ASP A 79 -1.99 -4.19 -19.65
C ASP A 79 -0.98 -5.01 -18.84
N ASP A 80 -1.44 -5.99 -18.05
CA ASP A 80 -0.55 -6.93 -17.35
C ASP A 80 0.27 -7.76 -18.36
N VAL A 81 -0.40 -8.21 -19.44
CA VAL A 81 0.28 -8.93 -20.54
C VAL A 81 1.33 -8.06 -21.20
N LYS A 82 1.00 -6.79 -21.44
CA LYS A 82 1.93 -5.82 -22.03
C LYS A 82 3.18 -5.67 -21.15
N GLU A 83 2.99 -5.51 -19.85
CA GLU A 83 4.10 -5.35 -18.91
C GLU A 83 5.01 -6.58 -18.88
N LEU A 84 4.43 -7.78 -18.77
CA LEU A 84 5.21 -9.02 -18.75
C LEU A 84 5.98 -9.23 -20.05
N ARG A 85 5.40 -8.84 -21.19
CA ARG A 85 6.06 -8.85 -22.51
C ARG A 85 7.23 -7.86 -22.57
N GLU A 86 7.03 -6.62 -22.12
CA GLU A 86 8.09 -5.59 -22.05
C GLU A 86 9.26 -6.00 -21.14
N LYS A 87 8.98 -6.80 -20.11
CA LYS A 87 10.00 -7.36 -19.20
C LYS A 87 10.65 -8.64 -19.72
N GLY A 88 10.25 -9.11 -20.91
CA GLY A 88 10.80 -10.31 -21.53
C GLY A 88 10.43 -11.61 -20.81
N ILE A 89 9.36 -11.61 -20.00
CA ILE A 89 8.88 -12.82 -19.33
C ILE A 89 8.29 -13.78 -20.36
N PHE A 90 7.67 -13.27 -21.40
CA PHE A 90 7.28 -14.11 -22.52
C PHE A 90 7.31 -13.37 -23.85
N THR A 91 7.36 -14.17 -24.90
CA THR A 91 7.23 -13.74 -26.29
C THR A 91 6.00 -14.40 -26.89
N THR A 92 5.26 -13.68 -27.74
CA THR A 92 4.05 -14.20 -28.37
C THR A 92 3.71 -13.42 -29.62
N THR A 93 3.07 -14.08 -30.58
CA THR A 93 2.45 -13.46 -31.75
C THR A 93 1.00 -13.06 -31.50
N LEU A 94 0.41 -13.50 -30.39
CA LEU A 94 -0.97 -13.19 -30.01
C LEU A 94 -1.08 -11.74 -29.52
N SER A 95 -2.25 -11.15 -29.71
CA SER A 95 -2.61 -9.88 -29.10
C SER A 95 -2.69 -10.02 -27.58
N ASN A 96 -2.55 -8.91 -26.86
CA ASN A 96 -2.62 -8.95 -25.40
C ASN A 96 -3.97 -9.47 -24.88
N LYS A 97 -5.07 -9.21 -25.60
CA LYS A 97 -6.40 -9.71 -25.25
C LYS A 97 -6.51 -11.22 -25.42
N GLU A 98 -6.00 -11.75 -26.52
CA GLU A 98 -5.99 -13.20 -26.77
C GLU A 98 -5.17 -13.95 -25.71
N VAL A 99 -4.06 -13.38 -25.24
CA VAL A 99 -3.29 -13.99 -24.14
C VAL A 99 -4.10 -14.05 -22.84
N VAL A 100 -4.82 -12.98 -22.48
CA VAL A 100 -5.69 -12.98 -21.28
C VAL A 100 -6.73 -14.10 -21.42
N GLN A 101 -7.45 -14.12 -22.55
CA GLN A 101 -8.47 -15.12 -22.82
C GLN A 101 -7.92 -16.55 -22.79
N MET A 102 -6.74 -16.78 -23.38
CA MET A 102 -6.06 -18.07 -23.40
C MET A 102 -5.81 -18.60 -21.97
N PHE A 103 -5.36 -17.75 -21.05
CA PHE A 103 -5.15 -18.15 -19.65
C PHE A 103 -6.45 -18.34 -18.87
N GLU A 104 -7.48 -17.54 -19.15
CA GLU A 104 -8.81 -17.71 -18.55
C GLU A 104 -9.41 -19.07 -18.92
N GLU A 105 -9.32 -19.47 -20.18
CA GLU A 105 -9.85 -20.72 -20.74
C GLU A 105 -9.12 -21.98 -20.26
N MET A 106 -7.88 -21.87 -19.75
CA MET A 106 -7.18 -23.02 -19.16
C MET A 106 -7.81 -23.38 -17.81
N ASP A 107 -8.46 -24.55 -17.77
CA ASP A 107 -9.03 -25.11 -16.54
C ASP A 107 -7.93 -25.67 -15.62
N THR A 108 -8.00 -25.31 -14.34
CA THR A 108 -7.10 -25.77 -13.28
C THR A 108 -7.84 -26.52 -12.16
N TYR A 109 -9.12 -26.86 -12.41
CA TYR A 109 -9.98 -27.68 -11.56
C TYR A 109 -10.09 -27.21 -10.11
N GLY A 110 -9.88 -25.91 -9.86
CA GLY A 110 -10.08 -25.27 -8.56
C GLY A 110 -9.15 -25.76 -7.44
N LEU A 111 -7.96 -26.32 -7.75
CA LEU A 111 -7.02 -26.75 -6.71
C LEU A 111 -6.42 -25.56 -5.97
N GLU A 112 -6.91 -25.31 -4.76
CA GLU A 112 -6.29 -24.40 -3.77
C GLU A 112 -5.31 -25.11 -2.83
N LYS A 113 -5.41 -26.44 -2.69
CA LYS A 113 -4.73 -27.19 -1.61
C LYS A 113 -3.29 -27.62 -1.89
N ARG A 114 -2.85 -27.67 -3.15
CA ARG A 114 -1.49 -28.07 -3.53
C ARG A 114 -0.93 -27.06 -4.53
N ASP A 115 -0.24 -26.07 -4.00
CA ASP A 115 0.36 -24.99 -4.76
C ASP A 115 1.88 -25.01 -4.57
N ALA A 116 2.60 -25.38 -5.63
CA ALA A 116 4.06 -25.43 -5.65
C ALA A 116 4.72 -24.07 -5.36
N PHE A 117 3.97 -22.97 -5.49
CA PHE A 117 4.45 -21.61 -5.29
C PHE A 117 3.81 -20.92 -4.08
N LEU A 118 3.22 -21.68 -3.15
CA LEU A 118 2.61 -21.13 -1.94
C LEU A 118 3.59 -20.25 -1.16
N GLU A 119 4.83 -20.71 -0.98
CA GLU A 119 5.86 -19.93 -0.28
C GLU A 119 6.15 -18.59 -0.97
N VAL A 120 6.22 -18.59 -2.31
CA VAL A 120 6.42 -17.37 -3.10
C VAL A 120 5.27 -16.40 -2.88
N LYS A 121 4.02 -16.87 -2.95
CA LYS A 121 2.82 -16.06 -2.69
C LYS A 121 2.83 -15.46 -1.29
N MET A 122 3.15 -16.27 -0.27
CA MET A 122 3.27 -15.79 1.11
C MET A 122 4.36 -14.72 1.28
N ARG A 123 5.51 -14.86 0.59
CA ARG A 123 6.57 -13.86 0.64
C ARG A 123 6.17 -12.55 -0.04
N ILE A 124 5.46 -12.62 -1.16
CA ILE A 124 4.89 -11.45 -1.85
C ILE A 124 3.90 -10.73 -0.91
N GLU A 125 2.98 -11.47 -0.31
CA GLU A 125 1.98 -10.92 0.61
C GLU A 125 2.64 -10.26 1.83
N LYS A 126 3.62 -10.94 2.44
CA LYS A 126 4.40 -10.41 3.55
C LYS A 126 5.13 -9.12 3.17
N HIS A 127 5.73 -9.06 1.98
CA HIS A 127 6.39 -7.85 1.49
C HIS A 127 5.40 -6.69 1.38
N CYS A 128 4.25 -6.93 0.75
CA CYS A 128 3.20 -5.93 0.57
C CYS A 128 2.64 -5.44 1.90
N SER A 129 2.34 -6.36 2.83
CA SER A 129 1.78 -6.05 4.15
C SER A 129 2.75 -5.29 5.03
N ASN A 130 4.00 -5.75 5.12
CA ASN A 130 5.03 -5.08 5.91
C ASN A 130 5.31 -3.68 5.38
N LYS A 131 5.41 -3.52 4.05
CA LYS A 131 5.63 -2.20 3.46
C LYS A 131 4.46 -1.26 3.68
N ALA A 132 3.21 -1.71 3.50
CA ALA A 132 2.05 -0.90 3.82
C ALA A 132 2.09 -0.42 5.29
N LYS A 133 2.44 -1.31 6.23
CA LYS A 133 2.62 -0.96 7.65
C LYS A 133 3.74 0.06 7.86
N THR A 134 4.89 -0.09 7.21
CA THR A 134 6.02 0.86 7.30
C THR A 134 5.63 2.24 6.76
N TRP A 135 5.04 2.30 5.56
CA TRP A 135 4.59 3.56 4.96
C TRP A 135 3.54 4.25 5.83
N MET A 136 2.58 3.49 6.38
CA MET A 136 1.60 4.04 7.32
C MET A 136 2.27 4.56 8.60
N ALA A 137 3.26 3.85 9.15
CA ALA A 137 3.99 4.30 10.34
C ALA A 137 4.82 5.57 10.05
N GLU A 138 5.49 5.65 8.90
CA GLU A 138 6.24 6.84 8.47
C GLU A 138 5.33 8.04 8.23
N LEU A 139 4.17 7.82 7.60
CA LEU A 139 3.14 8.84 7.40
C LEU A 139 2.59 9.35 8.73
N LEU A 140 2.27 8.45 9.66
CA LEU A 140 1.84 8.81 11.00
C LEU A 140 2.94 9.61 11.72
N HIS A 141 4.19 9.16 11.66
CA HIS A 141 5.30 9.86 12.31
C HIS A 141 5.53 11.26 11.71
N THR A 142 5.43 11.44 10.40
CA THR A 142 5.62 12.74 9.74
C THR A 142 4.43 13.68 9.97
N TYR A 143 3.19 13.21 9.80
CA TYR A 143 2.00 14.02 10.05
C TYR A 143 1.84 14.37 11.54
N PHE A 144 1.95 13.41 12.45
CA PHE A 144 1.82 13.66 13.89
C PHE A 144 3.06 14.30 14.51
N GLY A 145 4.26 14.07 13.95
CA GLY A 145 5.47 14.80 14.32
C GLY A 145 5.39 16.29 13.97
N ALA A 146 4.72 16.65 12.88
CA ALA A 146 4.45 18.04 12.51
C ALA A 146 3.30 18.70 13.30
N LEU A 147 2.38 17.91 13.87
CA LEU A 147 1.28 18.42 14.71
C LEU A 147 1.75 18.89 16.09
N GLY A 148 2.84 18.32 16.63
CA GLY A 148 3.39 18.70 17.93
C GLY A 148 3.74 20.19 18.08
N PRO A 149 4.55 20.78 17.18
CA PRO A 149 4.88 22.21 17.22
C PRO A 149 3.66 23.12 17.04
N LEU A 150 2.71 22.74 16.19
CA LEU A 150 1.46 23.49 15.96
C LEU A 150 0.58 23.53 17.23
N LEU A 151 0.44 22.41 17.92
CA LEU A 151 -0.27 22.35 19.20
C LEU A 151 0.42 23.21 20.26
N LEU A 152 1.76 23.19 20.31
CA LEU A 152 2.52 24.04 21.24
C LEU A 152 2.32 25.54 20.95
N CYS A 153 2.31 25.94 19.67
CA CYS A 153 2.04 27.31 19.26
C CYS A 153 0.62 27.77 19.63
N LEU A 154 -0.38 26.91 19.48
CA LEU A 154 -1.77 27.21 19.89
C LEU A 154 -1.90 27.35 21.41
N GLN A 155 -1.18 26.53 22.19
CA GLN A 155 -1.13 26.66 23.65
C GLN A 155 -0.47 27.98 24.07
N LEU A 156 0.64 28.35 23.43
CA LEU A 156 1.35 29.60 23.72
C LEU A 156 0.54 30.84 23.33
N SER A 157 -0.14 30.82 22.19
CA SER A 157 -1.00 31.93 21.77
C SER A 157 -2.18 32.08 22.72
N TRP A 158 -2.82 30.98 23.13
CA TRP A 158 -3.91 31.01 24.11
C TRP A 158 -3.46 31.55 25.48
N LEU A 159 -2.29 31.12 25.97
CA LEU A 159 -1.70 31.65 27.21
C LEU A 159 -1.43 33.16 27.09
N SER A 160 -0.86 33.63 25.98
CA SER A 160 -0.62 35.07 25.78
C SER A 160 -1.90 35.91 25.76
N VAL A 161 -2.94 35.43 25.06
CA VAL A 161 -4.24 36.11 24.97
C VAL A 161 -4.91 36.18 26.33
N SER A 162 -4.86 35.09 27.11
CA SER A 162 -5.44 35.04 28.46
C SER A 162 -4.71 35.98 29.44
N LEU A 163 -3.38 36.12 29.32
CA LEU A 163 -2.60 37.07 30.12
C LEU A 163 -2.94 38.52 29.77
N LEU A 164 -3.04 38.86 28.48
CA LEU A 164 -3.43 40.20 28.04
C LEU A 164 -4.83 40.56 28.51
N PHE A 165 -5.79 39.63 28.40
CA PHE A 165 -7.15 39.84 28.88
C PHE A 165 -7.20 40.07 30.40
N ARG A 166 -6.41 39.33 31.19
CA ARG A 166 -6.29 39.56 32.64
C ARG A 166 -5.63 40.90 32.97
N ALA A 167 -4.61 41.30 32.20
CA ALA A 167 -3.93 42.58 32.41
C ALA A 167 -4.86 43.77 32.11
N THR A 168 -5.67 43.67 31.05
CA THR A 168 -6.62 44.74 30.69
C THR A 168 -7.77 44.83 31.68
N THR A 169 -8.34 43.72 32.14
CA THR A 169 -9.39 43.75 33.19
C THR A 169 -8.88 44.35 34.49
N GLN A 170 -7.68 43.96 34.94
CA GLN A 170 -7.08 44.51 36.16
C GLN A 170 -6.69 45.99 36.03
N TYR A 171 -6.31 46.44 34.83
CA TYR A 171 -6.06 47.84 34.54
C TYR A 171 -7.35 48.68 34.60
N VAL A 172 -8.43 48.20 33.99
CA VAL A 172 -9.75 48.85 34.00
C VAL A 172 -10.31 48.92 35.42
N GLU A 173 -10.22 47.84 36.21
CA GLU A 173 -10.64 47.86 37.63
C GLU A 173 -9.87 48.89 38.45
N ARG A 174 -8.54 49.00 38.25
CA ARG A 174 -7.72 50.00 38.94
C ARG A 174 -8.12 51.44 38.57
N ILE A 175 -8.41 51.71 37.31
CA ILE A 175 -8.91 53.02 36.87
C ILE A 175 -10.27 53.30 37.51
N ASN A 176 -11.20 52.34 37.42
CA ASN A 176 -12.55 52.50 37.94
C ASN A 176 -12.54 52.75 39.46
N HIS A 177 -11.69 52.05 40.21
CA HIS A 177 -11.47 52.28 41.63
C HIS A 177 -10.92 53.70 41.91
N ARG A 178 -9.90 54.16 41.16
CA ARG A 178 -9.35 55.52 41.32
C ARG A 178 -10.40 56.60 41.01
N VAL A 179 -11.19 56.42 39.95
CA VAL A 179 -12.28 57.35 39.58
C VAL A 179 -13.33 57.37 40.69
N LYS A 180 -13.73 56.21 41.24
CA LYS A 180 -14.69 56.13 42.35
C LYS A 180 -14.18 56.79 43.63
N CYS A 181 -12.91 56.60 44.00
CA CYS A 181 -12.30 57.30 45.14
C CYS A 181 -12.26 58.82 44.94
N ASN A 182 -11.90 59.29 43.74
CA ASN A 182 -11.86 60.72 43.42
C ASN A 182 -13.27 61.36 43.44
N LEU A 183 -14.28 60.66 42.93
CA LEU A 183 -15.68 61.10 43.02
C LEU A 183 -16.17 61.21 44.46
N HIS A 184 -15.86 60.24 45.32
CA HIS A 184 -16.17 60.32 46.76
C HIS A 184 -15.45 61.50 47.44
N LEU A 185 -14.18 61.75 47.13
CA LEU A 185 -13.42 62.90 47.66
C LEU A 185 -14.00 64.26 47.20
N CYS A 186 -14.48 64.34 45.96
CA CYS A 186 -15.16 65.54 45.44
C CYS A 186 -16.54 65.75 46.10
N SER A 187 -17.28 64.67 46.38
CA SER A 187 -18.57 64.76 47.07
C SER A 187 -18.41 65.25 48.51
N VAL A 188 -17.38 64.80 49.24
CA VAL A 188 -17.09 65.21 50.62
C VAL A 188 -16.61 66.67 50.71
N LYS A 189 -15.96 67.20 49.66
CA LYS A 189 -15.51 68.61 49.61
C LYS A 189 -16.62 69.61 49.28
N ASN A 190 -17.76 69.15 48.78
CA ASN A 190 -18.87 70.00 48.33
C ASN A 190 -20.05 70.05 49.32
N GLU A 191 -19.92 69.50 50.53
CA GLU A 191 -20.91 69.72 51.59
C GLU A 191 -20.66 71.09 52.24
N PRO A 192 -21.62 72.04 52.15
CA PRO A 192 -21.53 73.31 52.85
C PRO A 192 -21.77 73.11 54.36
N LEU A 193 -20.99 73.83 55.17
CA LEU A 193 -21.13 73.94 56.63
C LEU A 193 -22.42 74.68 57.02
#